data_AF-A0A975F3A3-F1
#
_entry.id   AF-A0A975F3A3-F1
#
_cell.length_a   1.000
_cell.length_b   1.000
_cell.length_c   1.000
_cell.angle_alpha   90.00
_cell.angle_beta   90.00
_cell.angle_gamma   90.00
#
_symmetry.space_group_name_H-M   'P 1'
#
loop_
_entity.id
_entity.type
_entity.pdbx_description
1 polymer ?
#
loop_
_entity_poly.entity_id
_entity_poly.type
_entity_poly.pdbx_seq_one_letter_code
_entity_poly.pdbx_strand_id
1 'polypeptide(L)'
;MPLKLVGTVILLVLVTIFAGFNIDNKCNVNLIFRQFSDVPIFFSLMVAFVSGVILMIPFTIGKRHRAENNAGKRKAKEKIAEKNAKNLKKQAEAAGMEPAQSQNQADF
;
A
#
# COMPACT_ATOMS: atom_id res chain seq x y z
N MET A 1 -4.06 8.82 23.99
CA MET A 1 -5.47 8.45 23.71
C MET A 1 -6.41 9.66 23.72
N PRO A 2 -6.39 10.59 24.70
CA PRO A 2 -7.26 11.77 24.69
C PRO A 2 -6.89 12.81 23.61
N LEU A 3 -5.60 13.00 23.31
CA LEU A 3 -5.17 13.95 22.27
C LEU A 3 -5.71 13.63 20.88
N LYS A 4 -5.90 12.35 20.53
CA LYS A 4 -6.50 11.97 19.25
C LYS A 4 -7.96 12.41 19.20
N LEU A 5 -8.71 12.19 20.28
CA LEU A 5 -10.11 12.60 20.39
C LEU A 5 -10.24 14.13 20.35
N VAL A 6 -9.45 14.85 21.15
CA VAL A 6 -9.45 16.32 21.16
C VAL A 6 -9.08 16.87 19.78
N GLY A 7 -8.05 16.31 19.14
CA GLY A 7 -7.68 16.68 17.77
C GLY A 7 -8.79 16.42 16.75
N THR A 8 -9.49 15.29 16.84
CA THR A 8 -10.66 15.00 15.98
C THR A 8 -11.80 15.99 16.21
N VAL A 9 -12.10 16.33 17.47
CA VAL A 9 -13.15 17.31 17.79
C VAL A 9 -12.79 18.69 17.24
N ILE A 10 -11.55 19.15 17.44
CA ILE A 10 -11.07 20.43 16.89
C ILE A 10 -11.18 20.42 15.36
N LEU A 11 -10.74 19.35 14.71
CA LEU A 11 -10.85 19.20 13.26
C LEU A 11 -12.32 19.29 12.79
N LEU A 12 -13.23 18.61 13.48
CA LEU A 12 -14.66 18.60 13.14
C LEU A 12 -15.27 19.99 13.29
N VAL A 13 -14.92 20.72 14.35
CA VAL A 13 -15.35 22.12 14.54
C VAL A 13 -14.83 23.00 13.41
N LEU A 14 -13.54 22.89 13.06
CA LEU A 14 -12.95 23.65 11.96
C LEU A 14 -13.62 23.36 10.61
N VAL A 15 -13.89 22.08 10.31
CA VAL A 15 -14.62 21.68 9.10
C VAL A 15 -16.04 22.26 9.09
N THR A 16 -16.71 22.28 10.24
CA THR A 16 -18.08 22.81 10.35
C THR A 16 -18.11 24.32 10.17
N ILE A 17 -17.17 25.06 10.78
CA ILE A 17 -17.03 26.51 10.58
C ILE A 17 -16.72 26.80 9.11
N PHE A 18 -15.78 26.06 8.52
CA PHE A 18 -15.45 26.19 7.10
C PHE A 18 -16.65 25.95 6.19
N ALA A 19 -17.43 24.90 6.46
CA ALA A 19 -18.65 24.60 5.71
C ALA A 19 -19.71 25.70 5.88
N GLY A 20 -19.93 26.17 7.12
CA GLY A 20 -20.88 27.22 7.44
C GLY A 20 -20.53 28.55 6.76
N PHE A 21 -19.26 28.96 6.79
CA PHE A 21 -18.81 30.18 6.13
C PHE A 21 -18.81 30.09 4.60
N ASN A 22 -18.80 28.87 4.04
CA ASN A 22 -18.87 28.64 2.59
C ASN A 22 -20.26 28.24 2.10
N ILE A 23 -21.31 28.36 2.93
CA ILE A 23 -22.66 27.93 2.56
C ILE A 23 -23.30 28.85 1.52
N ASP A 24 -22.98 30.14 1.55
CA ASP A 24 -23.46 31.13 0.60
C ASP A 24 -22.71 31.09 -0.74
N ASN A 25 -21.52 30.49 -0.76
CA ASN A 25 -20.76 30.26 -1.97
C ASN A 25 -21.39 29.09 -2.73
N LYS A 26 -22.25 29.40 -3.70
CA LYS A 26 -23.04 28.41 -4.46
C LYS A 26 -22.57 28.30 -5.92
N CYS A 27 -22.76 27.13 -6.50
CA CYS A 27 -22.49 26.86 -7.91
C CYS A 27 -23.58 26.00 -8.53
N ASN A 28 -23.67 26.08 -9.86
CA ASN A 28 -24.51 25.19 -10.66
C ASN A 28 -23.67 24.00 -11.11
N VAL A 29 -24.11 22.79 -10.78
CA VAL A 29 -23.43 21.54 -11.16
C VAL A 29 -24.29 20.82 -12.18
N ASN A 30 -23.74 20.56 -13.37
CA ASN A 30 -24.42 19.73 -14.36
C ASN A 30 -23.87 18.31 -14.32
N LEU A 31 -24.69 17.35 -13.90
CA LEU A 31 -24.35 15.93 -13.90
C LEU A 31 -25.02 15.24 -15.08
N ILE A 32 -24.27 15.07 -16.17
CA ILE A 32 -24.61 14.36 -17.42
C ILE A 32 -25.94 14.81 -18.06
N PHE A 33 -27.08 14.55 -17.42
CA PHE A 33 -28.43 14.91 -17.87
C PHE A 33 -29.25 15.71 -16.85
N ARG A 34 -28.71 16.04 -15.67
CA ARG A 34 -29.41 16.82 -14.64
C ARG A 34 -28.57 17.98 -14.13
N GLN A 35 -29.17 19.17 -14.20
CA GLN A 35 -28.61 20.38 -13.60
C GLN A 35 -29.08 20.53 -12.15
N PHE A 36 -28.13 20.71 -11.24
CA PHE A 36 -28.34 21.08 -9.86
C PHE A 36 -27.93 22.53 -9.69
N SER A 37 -28.91 23.41 -9.51
CA SER A 37 -28.65 24.82 -9.27
C SER A 37 -28.44 25.11 -7.78
N ASP A 38 -27.70 26.17 -7.47
CA ASP A 38 -27.53 26.69 -6.11
C ASP A 38 -26.92 25.71 -5.10
N VAL A 39 -26.06 24.80 -5.56
CA VAL A 39 -25.37 23.84 -4.69
C VAL A 39 -24.21 24.55 -3.99
N PRO A 40 -24.12 24.52 -2.64
CA PRO A 40 -22.96 25.09 -1.97
C PRO A 40 -21.67 24.39 -2.41
N ILE A 41 -20.65 25.18 -2.76
CA ILE A 41 -19.39 24.69 -3.33
C ILE A 41 -18.73 23.65 -2.43
N PHE A 42 -18.82 23.83 -1.10
CA PHE A 42 -18.33 22.88 -0.12
C PHE A 42 -18.87 21.45 -0.34
N PHE A 43 -20.17 21.31 -0.60
CA PHE A 43 -20.78 19.99 -0.83
C PHE A 43 -20.27 19.35 -2.13
N SER A 44 -20.18 20.14 -3.20
CA SER A 44 -19.62 19.67 -4.48
C SER A 44 -18.19 19.15 -4.33
N LEU A 45 -17.35 19.86 -3.57
CA LEU A 45 -15.98 19.46 -3.26
C LEU A 45 -15.93 18.20 -2.39
N MET A 46 -16.81 18.08 -1.39
CA MET A 46 -16.90 16.87 -0.56
C MET A 46 -17.26 15.63 -1.38
N VAL A 47 -18.24 15.74 -2.29
CA VAL A 47 -18.63 14.65 -3.18
C VAL A 47 -17.50 14.29 -4.15
N ALA A 48 -16.82 15.27 -4.72
CA ALA A 48 -15.63 15.06 -5.57
C ALA A 48 -14.49 14.36 -4.81
N PHE A 49 -14.22 14.77 -3.57
CA PHE A 49 -13.21 14.14 -2.74
C PHE A 49 -13.57 12.68 -2.40
N VAL A 50 -14.78 12.43 -1.91
CA VAL A 50 -15.23 11.08 -1.53
C VAL A 50 -15.24 10.16 -2.75
N SER A 51 -15.76 10.60 -3.88
CA SER A 51 -15.73 9.82 -5.13
C SER A 51 -14.29 9.51 -5.57
N GLY A 52 -13.38 10.48 -5.51
CA GLY A 52 -11.96 10.27 -5.77
C GLY A 52 -11.33 9.22 -4.84
N VAL A 53 -11.62 9.28 -3.54
CA VAL A 53 -11.17 8.28 -2.57
C VAL A 53 -11.73 6.89 -2.90
N ILE A 54 -13.04 6.78 -3.18
CA ILE A 54 -13.69 5.50 -3.55
C ILE A 54 -13.02 4.90 -4.80
N LEU A 55 -12.78 5.73 -5.83
CA LEU A 55 -12.09 5.30 -7.04
C LEU A 55 -10.64 4.85 -6.76
N MET A 56 -9.98 5.42 -5.75
CA MET A 56 -8.62 5.06 -5.36
C MET A 56 -8.54 3.73 -4.58
N ILE A 57 -9.58 3.34 -3.84
CA ILE A 57 -9.61 2.11 -3.02
C ILE A 57 -9.10 0.86 -3.77
N PRO A 58 -9.61 0.49 -4.97
CA PRO A 58 -9.13 -0.70 -5.68
C PRO A 58 -7.63 -0.62 -6.03
N PHE A 59 -7.11 0.57 -6.35
CA PHE A 59 -5.70 0.78 -6.69
C PHE A 59 -4.79 0.72 -5.45
N THR A 60 -5.27 1.16 -4.30
CA THR A 60 -4.51 1.15 -3.04
C THR A 60 -4.46 -0.23 -2.39
N ILE A 61 -5.60 -0.92 -2.30
CA ILE A 61 -5.69 -2.24 -1.66
C ILE A 61 -5.03 -3.32 -2.54
N GLY A 62 -5.19 -3.25 -3.87
CA GLY A 62 -4.62 -4.24 -4.80
C GLY A 62 -3.09 -4.32 -4.77
N LYS A 63 -2.39 -3.21 -4.51
CA LYS A 63 -0.91 -3.18 -4.42
C LYS A 63 -0.37 -3.91 -3.19
N ARG A 64 -1.06 -3.82 -2.05
CA ARG A 64 -0.62 -4.45 -0.79
C ARG A 64 -0.67 -5.97 -0.86
N HIS A 65 -1.75 -6.53 -1.40
CA HIS A 65 -1.87 -7.98 -1.61
C HIS A 65 -0.81 -8.53 -2.57
N ARG A 66 -0.43 -7.78 -3.60
CA ARG A 66 0.60 -8.19 -4.56
C ARG A 66 2.00 -8.19 -3.93
N ALA A 67 2.29 -7.22 -3.06
CA ALA A 67 3.56 -7.13 -2.34
C ALA A 67 3.73 -8.27 -1.33
N GLU A 68 2.70 -8.59 -0.54
CA GLU A 68 2.73 -9.69 0.43
C GLU A 68 2.85 -11.06 -0.27
N ASN A 69 2.13 -11.27 -1.36
CA ASN A 69 2.20 -12.53 -2.12
C ASN A 69 3.58 -12.75 -2.75
N ASN A 70 4.22 -11.69 -3.25
CA ASN A 70 5.58 -11.77 -3.78
C ASN A 70 6.64 -11.99 -2.69
N ALA A 71 6.47 -11.38 -1.51
CA ALA A 71 7.36 -11.62 -0.37
C ALA A 71 7.24 -13.07 0.15
N GLY A 72 6.02 -13.60 0.23
CA GLY A 72 5.78 -15.01 0.60
C GLY A 72 6.40 -15.99 -0.40
N LYS A 73 6.25 -15.73 -1.71
CA LYS A 73 6.84 -16.56 -2.77
C LYS A 73 8.38 -16.53 -2.77
N ARG A 74 9.00 -15.38 -2.49
CA ARG A 74 10.47 -15.27 -2.36
C ARG A 74 10.99 -16.06 -1.17
N LYS A 75 10.38 -15.92 0.02
CA LYS A 75 10.76 -16.69 1.22
C LYS A 75 10.56 -18.19 1.06
N ALA A 76 9.51 -18.62 0.35
CA ALA A 76 9.29 -20.03 0.04
C ALA A 76 10.36 -20.59 -0.90
N LYS A 77 10.72 -19.86 -1.97
CA LYS A 77 11.81 -20.26 -2.88
C LYS A 77 13.16 -20.34 -2.18
N GLU A 78 13.45 -19.41 -1.29
CA GLU A 78 14.71 -19.37 -0.53
C GLU A 78 14.85 -20.56 0.43
N LYS A 79 13.77 -20.92 1.16
CA LYS A 79 13.77 -22.13 2.01
C LYS A 79 13.94 -23.43 1.23
N ILE A 80 13.34 -23.52 0.03
CA ILE A 80 13.50 -24.69 -0.84
C ILE A 80 14.94 -24.78 -1.36
N ALA A 81 15.53 -23.66 -1.77
CA ALA A 81 16.92 -23.61 -2.22
C ALA A 81 17.90 -23.99 -1.11
N GLU A 82 17.69 -23.50 0.12
CA GLU A 82 18.52 -23.84 1.28
C GLU A 82 18.42 -25.33 1.65
N LYS A 83 17.20 -25.89 1.65
CA LYS A 83 16.98 -27.32 1.92
C LYS A 83 17.63 -28.21 0.86
N ASN A 84 17.54 -27.81 -0.41
CA ASN A 84 18.20 -28.52 -1.51
C ASN A 84 19.72 -28.44 -1.40
N ALA A 85 20.30 -27.27 -1.10
CA ALA A 85 21.74 -27.13 -0.90
C ALA A 85 22.27 -28.00 0.26
N LYS A 86 21.52 -28.08 1.38
CA LYS A 86 21.86 -28.96 2.51
C LYS A 86 21.76 -30.43 2.15
N ASN A 87 20.75 -30.82 1.37
CA ASN A 87 20.61 -32.20 0.90
C ASN A 87 21.70 -32.59 -0.10
N LEU A 88 22.10 -31.69 -1.02
CA LEU A 88 23.23 -31.92 -1.93
C LEU A 88 24.55 -32.07 -1.16
N LYS A 89 24.80 -31.23 -0.15
CA LYS A 89 25.99 -31.37 0.70
C LYS A 89 26.02 -32.70 1.46
N LYS A 90 24.89 -33.10 2.06
CA LYS A 90 24.78 -34.41 2.72
C LYS A 90 24.93 -35.59 1.77
N GLN A 91 24.45 -35.49 0.54
CA GLN A 91 24.61 -36.52 -0.48
C GLN A 91 26.05 -36.59 -1.00
N ALA A 92 26.75 -35.45 -1.13
CA ALA A 92 28.16 -35.40 -1.51
C ALA A 92 29.08 -35.97 -0.41
N GLU A 93 28.81 -35.67 0.87
CA GLU A 93 29.49 -36.28 2.02
C GLU A 93 29.22 -37.80 2.12
N ALA A 94 27.96 -38.22 1.93
CA ALA A 94 27.60 -39.65 1.98
C ALA A 94 28.14 -40.47 0.79
N ALA A 95 28.38 -39.82 -0.36
CA ALA A 95 29.00 -40.43 -1.53
C ALA A 95 30.54 -40.46 -1.47
N GLY A 96 31.15 -39.95 -0.38
CA GLY A 96 32.60 -39.97 -0.17
C GLY A 96 33.40 -39.07 -1.12
N MET A 97 32.75 -38.07 -1.73
CA MET A 97 33.42 -37.16 -2.68
C MET A 97 33.96 -35.95 -1.91
N GLU A 98 35.28 -35.93 -1.65
CA GLU A 98 35.93 -34.81 -0.99
C GLU A 98 35.73 -33.50 -1.77
N PRO A 99 35.54 -32.34 -1.09
CA PRO A 99 35.45 -31.06 -1.78
C PRO A 99 36.77 -30.80 -2.49
N ALA A 100 36.71 -30.59 -3.81
CA ALA A 100 37.85 -30.18 -4.61
C ALA A 100 38.51 -28.96 -3.95
N GLN A 101 39.65 -29.19 -3.30
CA GLN A 101 40.49 -28.14 -2.77
C GLN A 101 40.90 -27.26 -3.94
N SER A 102 40.58 -25.96 -3.85
CA SER A 102 41.02 -24.95 -4.79
C SER A 102 42.55 -24.86 -4.73
N GLN A 103 43.23 -25.58 -5.62
CA GLN A 103 44.61 -25.31 -5.96
C GLN A 103 44.70 -24.03 -6.80
N ASN A 104 45.85 -23.36 -6.65
CA ASN A 104 46.38 -22.19 -7.35
C ASN A 104 46.19 -20.85 -6.61
N GLN A 105 47.21 -20.06 -6.32
CA GLN A 105 48.66 -20.21 -6.52
C GLN A 105 49.30 -19.05 -5.74
N ALA A 106 50.18 -19.36 -4.80
CA ALA A 106 51.13 -18.41 -4.25
C ALA A 106 52.48 -18.86 -4.78
N ASP A 107 52.92 -18.26 -5.89
CA ASP A 107 54.30 -18.35 -6.36
C ASP A 107 54.83 -16.94 -6.54
N PHE A 108 56.06 -16.79 -6.08
CA PHE A 108 56.89 -15.60 -5.86
C PHE A 108 57.13 -14.74 -7.10
#